data_AF-A0A2V9A7N1-F1
#
_entry.id   AF-A0A2V9A7N1-F1
#
_cell.length_a   1.000
_cell.length_b   1.000
_cell.length_c   1.000
_cell.angle_alpha   90.00
_cell.angle_beta   90.00
_cell.angle_gamma   90.00
#
_symmetry.space_group_name_H-M   'P 1'
#
loop_
_entity.id
_entity.type
_entity.pdbx_description
1 polymer ?
#
loop_
_entity_poly.entity_id
_entity_poly.type
_entity_poly.pdbx_seq_one_letter_code
_entity_poly.pdbx_strand_id
1 'polypeptide(L)' 'MSGQIISNAIYEILIRDADGRHLELESFQDLESARRRLSSIAVQYPDTKITLWNRHTRAIVAETDGY' A
#
# COMPACT_ATOMS: atom_id res chain seq x y z
N MET A 1 7.53 3.32 27.88
CA MET A 1 6.18 2.87 27.49
C MET A 1 6.33 2.20 26.14
N SER A 2 6.25 0.89 26.11
CA SER A 2 6.43 0.08 24.90
C SER A 2 5.16 0.11 24.06
N GLY A 3 5.29 0.54 22.80
CA GLY A 3 4.61 -0.03 21.64
C GLY A 3 3.12 0.27 21.41
N GLN A 4 2.78 0.35 20.12
CA GLN A 4 1.44 0.16 19.53
C GLN A 4 0.46 1.35 19.69
N ILE A 5 -0.16 1.94 18.65
CA ILE A 5 -0.39 1.59 17.23
C ILE A 5 -0.61 2.93 16.49
N ILE A 6 -0.13 3.07 15.25
CA ILE A 6 -0.51 4.18 14.36
C ILE A 6 -1.97 3.94 13.91
N SER A 7 -2.95 4.09 14.81
CA SER A 7 -4.35 3.68 14.61
C SER A 7 -5.20 4.58 13.69
N ASN A 8 -4.59 5.43 12.87
CA ASN A 8 -5.31 6.36 11.99
C ASN A 8 -4.95 6.24 10.51
N ALA A 9 -4.10 5.30 10.11
CA ALA A 9 -3.82 5.08 8.69
C ALA A 9 -5.07 4.53 7.97
N ILE A 10 -5.53 5.24 6.95
CA ILE A 10 -6.74 4.93 6.16
C ILE A 10 -6.35 4.22 4.86
N TYR A 11 -5.17 4.52 4.32
CA TYR A 11 -4.71 4.02 3.03
C TYR A 11 -3.53 3.07 3.25
N GLU A 12 -3.66 1.82 2.87
CA GLU A 12 -2.66 0.76 3.04
C GLU A 12 -2.12 0.39 1.65
N ILE A 13 -0.80 0.40 1.50
CA ILE A 13 -0.13 -0.08 0.28
C ILE A 13 0.16 -1.57 0.48
N LEU A 14 -0.43 -2.37 -0.40
CA LEU A 14 -0.30 -3.82 -0.41
C LEU A 14 0.45 -4.25 -1.66
N ILE A 15 1.40 -5.16 -1.56
CA ILE A 15 1.93 -5.89 -2.72
C ILE A 15 1.32 -7.28 -2.79
N ARG A 16 1.05 -7.74 -4.00
CA ARG A 16 0.71 -9.13 -4.25
C ARG A 16 1.98 -9.90 -4.56
N ASP A 17 2.40 -10.71 -3.60
CA ASP A 17 3.52 -11.62 -3.76
C ASP A 17 3.21 -12.73 -4.78
N ALA A 18 4.24 -13.37 -5.33
CA ALA A 18 4.11 -14.48 -6.28
C ALA A 18 3.29 -15.66 -5.72
N ASP A 19 3.29 -15.83 -4.39
CA ASP A 19 2.45 -16.81 -3.68
C ASP A 19 0.97 -16.37 -3.56
N GLY A 20 0.58 -15.24 -4.16
CA GLY A 20 -0.75 -14.66 -4.08
C GLY A 20 -1.08 -14.01 -2.74
N ARG A 21 -0.10 -13.88 -1.85
CA ARG A 21 -0.24 -13.24 -0.53
C ARG A 21 -0.16 -11.73 -0.68
N HIS A 22 -1.08 -11.03 -0.01
CA HIS A 22 -0.98 -9.58 0.12
C HIS A 22 -0.10 -9.24 1.31
N LEU A 23 1.05 -8.62 1.04
CA LEU A 23 1.94 -8.08 2.07
C LEU A 23 1.69 -6.59 2.19
N GLU A 24 1.32 -6.14 3.39
CA GLU A 24 1.28 -4.71 3.72
C GLU A 24 2.70 -4.16 3.76
N LEU A 25 2.98 -3.17 2.93
CA LEU A 25 4.26 -2.49 2.91
C LEU A 25 4.26 -1.29 3.86
N GLU A 26 3.34 -0.36 3.62
CA GLU A 26 3.26 0.90 4.34
C GLU A 26 1.80 1.36 4.42
N SER A 27 1.47 2.07 5.50
CA SER A 27 0.13 2.58 5.76
C SER A 27 0.18 4.10 5.96
N PHE A 28 -0.76 4.81 5.35
CA PHE A 28 -0.81 6.26 5.23
C PHE A 28 -2.16 6.81 5.68
N GLN A 29 -2.17 8.01 6.23
CA GLN A 29 -3.40 8.76 6.54
C GLN A 29 -3.86 9.59 5.34
N ASP A 30 -2.92 9.99 4.48
CA ASP A 30 -3.13 10.88 3.34
C ASP A 30 -3.01 10.15 2.00
N LEU A 31 -3.97 10.38 1.11
CA LEU A 31 -4.06 9.70 -0.19
C LEU A 31 -2.93 10.13 -1.13
N GLU A 32 -2.61 11.42 -1.18
CA GLU A 32 -1.58 11.95 -2.08
C GLU A 32 -0.19 11.41 -1.73
N SER A 33 0.10 11.33 -0.44
CA SER A 33 1.32 10.74 0.09
C SER A 33 1.40 9.25 -0.23
N ALA A 34 0.31 8.52 -0.01
CA ALA A 34 0.23 7.11 -0.35
C ALA A 34 0.39 6.86 -1.86
N ARG A 35 -0.18 7.72 -2.72
CA ARG A 35 -0.08 7.60 -4.19
C ARG A 35 1.32 7.91 -4.71
N ARG A 36 1.97 8.94 -4.16
CA ARG A 36 3.39 9.22 -4.45
C ARG A 36 4.27 8.05 -4.03
N ARG A 37 4.04 7.50 -2.84
CA ARG A 37 4.79 6.36 -2.36
C ARG A 37 4.55 5.10 -3.19
N LEU A 38 3.29 4.82 -3.56
CA LEU A 38 2.91 3.73 -4.45
C LEU A 38 3.74 3.77 -5.74
N SER A 39 3.85 4.94 -6.37
CA SER A 39 4.64 5.12 -7.60
C SER A 39 6.14 4.87 -7.37
N SER A 40 6.70 5.35 -6.26
CA SER A 40 8.11 5.07 -5.91
C SER A 40 8.38 3.60 -5.57
N ILE A 41 7.41 2.92 -4.96
CA ILE A 41 7.51 1.50 -4.64
C ILE A 41 7.38 0.67 -5.93
N ALA A 42 6.48 1.04 -6.85
CA ALA A 42 6.31 0.37 -8.14
C ALA A 42 7.63 0.21 -8.92
N VAL A 43 8.50 1.23 -8.86
CA VAL A 43 9.83 1.21 -9.48
C VAL A 43 10.80 0.23 -8.80
N GLN A 44 10.62 -0.05 -7.50
CA GLN A 44 11.47 -0.98 -6.75
C GLN A 44 11.02 -2.44 -6.86
N TYR A 45 9.76 -2.66 -7.26
CA TYR A 45 9.18 -3.99 -7.40
C TYR A 45 8.64 -4.17 -8.82
N PRO A 46 9.53 -4.27 -9.83
CA PRO A 46 9.11 -4.52 -11.22
C PRO A 46 8.34 -5.84 -11.31
N ASP A 47 7.35 -5.90 -12.18
CA ASP A 47 6.47 -7.07 -12.38
C ASP A 47 5.63 -7.46 -11.15
N THR A 48 5.65 -6.67 -10.07
CA THR A 48 4.84 -6.91 -8.87
C THR A 48 3.61 -6.01 -8.90
N LYS A 49 2.44 -6.60 -8.62
CA LYS A 49 1.20 -5.84 -8.56
C LYS A 49 1.07 -5.16 -7.20
N ILE A 50 1.10 -3.83 -7.21
CA ILE A 50 1.02 -3.01 -6.02
C ILE A 50 -0.33 -2.31 -5.99
N THR A 51 -1.04 -2.48 -4.88
CA THR A 51 -2.41 -2.03 -4.71
C THR A 51 -2.48 -1.06 -3.54
N LEU A 52 -3.00 0.12 -3.79
CA LEU A 52 -3.38 1.06 -2.75
C LEU A 52 -4.81 0.76 -2.31
N TRP A 53 -4.95 0.24 -1.10
CA TRP A 53 -6.21 -0.12 -0.50
C TRP A 53 -6.65 0.94 0.51
N ASN A 54 -7.92 1.32 0.50
CA ASN A 54 -8.48 2.14 1.55
C ASN A 54 -9.17 1.22 2.56
N ARG A 55 -8.64 1.18 3.78
CA ARG A 55 -9.15 0.38 4.89
C ARG A 55 -10.59 0.75 5.28
N HIS A 56 -10.94 2.03 5.20
CA HIS A 56 -12.23 2.55 5.63
C HIS A 56 -13.35 2.19 4.65
N THR A 57 -13.10 2.35 3.35
CA THR A 57 -14.07 1.99 2.31
C THR A 57 -13.90 0.56 1.81
N ARG A 58 -12.82 -0.11 2.21
CA ARG A 58 -12.34 -1.40 1.68
C ARG A 58 -12.18 -1.42 0.15
N ALA A 59 -12.05 -0.25 -0.46
CA ALA A 59 -11.94 -0.10 -1.91
C ALA A 59 -10.47 0.02 -2.32
N ILE A 60 -10.16 -0.50 -3.50
CA ILE A 60 -8.88 -0.25 -4.17
C ILE A 60 -8.94 1.17 -4.73
N VAL A 61 -8.05 2.04 -4.27
CA VAL A 61 -7.99 3.44 -4.68
C VAL A 61 -7.07 3.64 -5.87
N ALA A 62 -6.00 2.87 -5.92
CA ALA A 62 -5.07 2.86 -7.04
C ALA A 62 -4.42 1.48 -7.13
N GLU A 63 -4.03 1.09 -8.34
CA GLU A 63 -3.28 -0.12 -8.58
C GLU A 63 -2.22 0.21 -9.63
N THR A 64 -1.02 -0.34 -9.46
CA THR A 64 0.07 -0.21 -10.41
C THR A 64 0.77 -1.55 -10.51
N ASP A 65 0.91 -2.04 -11.73
CA ASP A 65 1.96 -2.95 -12.11
C ASP A 65 3.30 -2.21 -11.96
N GLY A 66 4.25 -2.82 -11.24
CA GLY A 66 5.62 -2.31 -11.19
C GLY A 66 6.19 -2.26 -12.60
N TYR A 67 6.70 -1.09 -12.98
CA TYR A 67 7.14 -0.76 -14.34
C TYR A 67 8.48 -1.42 -14.70
#